data_AF-A0A377ZHS3-F1
#
_entry.id   AF-A0A377ZHS3-F1
#
_cell.length_a   1.000
_cell.length_b   1.000
_cell.length_c   1.000
_cell.angle_alpha   90.00
_cell.angle_beta   90.00
_cell.angle_gamma   90.00
#
_symmetry.space_group_name_H-M   'P 1'
#
loop_
_entity.id
_entity.type
_entity.pdbx_description
1 polymer ?
#
loop_
_entity_poly.entity_id
_entity_poly.type
_entity_poly.pdbx_seq_one_letter_code
_entity_poly.pdbx_strand_id
1 'polypeptide(L)' 'MNTFFKITALAGLLAIAGHAFAVDDITRADQIPVLKEEPQHATVSERVTSRFTRSHYRQFDLDNAFSAKILTVT' A
#
# COMPACT_ATOMS: atom_id res chain seq x y z
N MET A 1 -23.44 -43.92 -27.17
CA MET A 1 -22.97 -43.03 -26.09
C MET A 1 -24.01 -41.93 -25.90
N ASN A 2 -24.70 -41.91 -24.76
CA ASN A 2 -25.95 -41.15 -24.58
C ASN A 2 -25.74 -39.63 -24.67
N THR A 3 -26.52 -38.98 -25.54
CA THR A 3 -26.50 -37.53 -25.78
C THR A 3 -26.79 -36.74 -24.51
N PHE A 4 -27.68 -37.26 -23.64
CA PHE A 4 -27.99 -36.68 -22.34
C PHE A 4 -26.74 -36.48 -21.47
N PHE A 5 -25.90 -37.50 -21.34
CA PHE A 5 -24.69 -37.43 -20.52
C PHE A 5 -23.72 -36.34 -21.01
N LYS A 6 -23.60 -36.19 -22.33
CA LYS A 6 -22.74 -35.15 -22.92
C LYS A 6 -23.28 -33.74 -22.66
N ILE A 7 -24.60 -33.55 -22.73
CA ILE A 7 -25.25 -32.27 -22.46
C ILE A 7 -25.10 -31.89 -20.99
N THR A 8 -25.31 -32.83 -20.06
CA THR A 8 -25.15 -32.56 -18.62
C THR A 8 -23.70 -32.24 -18.26
N ALA A 9 -22.73 -32.95 -18.85
CA ALA A 9 -21.32 -32.65 -18.67
C ALA A 9 -20.92 -31.27 -19.21
N LEU A 10 -21.44 -30.90 -20.38
CA LEU A 10 -21.20 -29.59 -20.98
C LEU A 10 -21.82 -28.45 -20.14
N ALA A 11 -23.05 -28.64 -19.64
CA ALA A 11 -23.71 -27.67 -18.77
C ALA A 11 -22.96 -27.48 -17.44
N GLY A 12 -22.43 -28.56 -16.85
CA GLY A 12 -21.59 -28.49 -15.66
C GLY A 12 -20.29 -27.73 -15.89
N LEU A 13 -19.63 -27.95 -17.03
CA LEU A 13 -18.41 -27.21 -17.40
C LEU A 13 -18.70 -25.71 -17.63
N LEU A 14 -19.83 -25.39 -18.28
CA LEU A 14 -20.22 -24.00 -18.52
C LEU A 14 -20.60 -23.26 -17.23
N ALA A 15 -21.22 -23.95 -16.26
CA ALA A 15 -21.60 -23.37 -14.98
C ALA A 15 -20.39 -22.97 -14.10
N ILE A 16 -19.23 -23.59 -14.33
CA ILE A 16 -17.99 -23.33 -13.57
C ILE A 16 -17.07 -22.37 -14.35
N ALA A 17 -17.17 -22.34 -15.67
CA ALA A 17 -16.39 -21.45 -16.52
C ALA A 17 -16.91 -20.00 -16.44
N GLY A 18 -16.18 -19.12 -15.73
CA GLY A 18 -16.37 -17.66 -15.88
C GLY A 18 -16.47 -16.81 -14.62
N HIS A 19 -16.17 -17.33 -13.43
CA HIS A 19 -16.17 -16.50 -12.22
C HIS A 19 -14.87 -15.67 -12.13
N ALA A 20 -14.84 -14.54 -12.85
CA ALA A 20 -13.85 -13.48 -12.64
C ALA A 20 -14.46 -12.42 -11.70
N PHE A 21 -14.11 -12.48 -10.42
CA PHE A 21 -14.46 -11.42 -9.47
C PHE A 21 -13.51 -10.24 -9.69
N ALA A 22 -14.05 -9.11 -10.14
CA ALA A 22 -13.31 -7.85 -10.12
C ALA A 22 -13.17 -7.37 -8.67
N VAL A 23 -12.04 -6.75 -8.33
CA VAL A 23 -11.90 -6.02 -7.07
C VAL A 23 -12.87 -4.85 -7.10
N ASP A 24 -13.61 -4.67 -6.01
CA ASP A 24 -14.53 -3.54 -5.86
C ASP A 24 -13.76 -2.22 -5.97
N ASP A 25 -14.25 -1.31 -6.82
CA ASP A 25 -13.64 -0.01 -7.01
C ASP A 25 -13.84 0.87 -5.76
N ILE A 26 -12.82 1.66 -5.43
CA ILE A 26 -12.91 2.68 -4.38
C ILE A 26 -13.69 3.87 -4.96
N THR A 27 -14.94 4.05 -4.48
CA THR A 27 -15.86 5.09 -4.95
C THR A 27 -16.17 6.15 -3.89
N ARG A 28 -15.76 5.93 -2.64
CA ARG A 28 -15.99 6.80 -1.50
C ARG A 28 -14.71 6.97 -0.66
N ALA A 29 -14.59 8.12 0.01
CA ALA A 29 -13.40 8.45 0.79
C ALA A 29 -13.17 7.55 2.01
N ASP A 30 -14.23 6.97 2.58
CA ASP A 30 -14.19 6.06 3.73
C ASP A 30 -13.66 4.66 3.37
N GLN A 31 -13.64 4.31 2.09
CA GLN A 31 -13.04 3.07 1.59
C GLN A 31 -11.51 3.19 1.46
N ILE A 32 -10.95 4.39 1.60
CA ILE A 32 -9.50 4.60 1.57
C ILE A 32 -8.90 4.06 2.88
N PRO A 33 -7.93 3.13 2.81
CA PRO A 33 -7.31 2.58 4.01
C PRO A 33 -6.55 3.66 4.77
N VAL A 34 -6.71 3.69 6.09
CA VAL A 34 -5.95 4.58 6.97
C VAL A 34 -4.51 4.09 7.01
N LEU A 35 -3.60 4.92 6.50
CA LEU A 35 -2.17 4.63 6.47
C LEU A 35 -1.62 4.52 7.89
N LYS A 36 -0.81 3.49 8.13
CA LYS A 36 -0.09 3.27 9.37
C LYS A 36 1.39 3.09 9.08
N GLU A 37 2.21 3.57 9.99
CA GLU A 37 3.64 3.36 9.95
C GLU A 37 3.97 1.86 10.08
N GLU A 38 4.89 1.36 9.24
CA GLU A 38 5.38 -0.01 9.34
C GLU A 38 6.42 -0.15 10.48
N PRO A 39 6.58 -1.35 11.09
CA PRO A 39 7.42 -1.52 12.28
C PRO A 39 8.87 -1.03 12.13
N GLN A 40 9.44 -1.05 10.93
CA GLN A 40 10.81 -0.62 10.66
C GLN A 40 10.98 0.90 10.56
N HIS A 41 9.93 1.66 10.27
CA HIS A 41 10.06 3.08 9.94
C HIS A 41 10.62 3.89 11.12
N ALA A 42 10.27 3.56 12.36
CA ALA A 42 10.87 4.17 13.54
C ALA A 42 12.39 3.98 13.58
N THR A 43 12.87 2.77 13.31
CA THR A 43 14.31 2.45 13.26
C THR A 43 15.00 3.17 12.09
N VAL A 44 14.33 3.24 10.93
CA VAL A 44 14.87 3.93 9.75
C VAL A 44 14.98 5.43 9.99
N SER A 45 13.95 6.05 10.58
CA SER A 45 13.92 7.49 10.91
C SER A 45 15.04 7.88 11.87
N GLU A 46 15.31 7.06 12.89
CA GLU A 46 16.44 7.26 13.80
C GLU A 46 17.79 7.19 13.06
N ARG A 47 17.97 6.18 12.20
CA ARG A 47 19.21 6.01 11.42
C ARG A 47 19.46 7.18 10.47
N VAL A 48 18.42 7.64 9.78
CA VAL A 48 18.50 8.79 8.86
C VAL A 48 18.88 10.05 9.64
N THR A 49 18.17 10.33 10.74
CA THR A 49 18.45 11.47 11.62
C THR A 49 19.88 11.45 12.14
N SER A 50 20.37 10.30 12.59
CA SER A 50 21.74 10.12 13.07
C SER A 50 22.79 10.44 12.00
N ARG A 51 22.58 9.96 10.76
CA ARG A 51 23.49 10.24 9.64
C ARG A 51 23.51 11.72 9.25
N PHE A 52 22.33 12.34 9.15
CA PHE A 52 22.23 13.74 8.73
C PHE A 52 22.79 14.71 9.77
N THR A 53 22.59 14.45 11.06
CA THR A 53 23.09 15.34 12.12
C THR A 53 24.59 15.17 12.40
N ARG A 54 25.18 14.00 12.10
CA ARG A 54 26.57 13.70 12.47
C ARG A 54 27.57 13.65 11.33
N SER A 55 27.13 13.31 10.11
CA SER A 55 28.04 13.00 9.00
C SER A 55 27.79 13.85 7.76
N HIS A 56 26.84 14.78 7.81
CA HIS A 56 26.55 15.66 6.68
C HIS A 56 27.57 16.80 6.61
N TYR A 57 27.92 17.23 5.38
CA TYR A 57 28.89 18.31 5.16
C TYR A 57 28.46 19.63 5.82
N ARG A 58 27.18 19.97 5.68
CA ARG A 58 26.60 21.12 6.38
C ARG A 58 26.41 20.75 7.84
N GLN A 59 27.08 21.48 8.73
CA GLN A 59 26.82 21.43 10.16
C GLN A 59 25.53 22.20 10.46
N PHE A 60 24.55 21.53 11.06
CA PHE A 60 23.29 22.12 11.49
C PHE A 60 22.77 21.38 12.73
N ASP A 61 21.98 22.08 13.52
CA ASP A 61 21.25 21.49 14.64
C ASP A 61 19.80 21.21 14.22
N LEU A 62 19.32 20.01 14.51
CA LEU A 62 17.93 19.63 14.29
C LEU A 62 17.07 20.14 15.46
N ASP A 63 16.89 21.45 15.53
CA ASP A 63 16.14 22.16 16.58
C ASP A 63 14.73 22.55 16.12
N ASN A 64 14.01 23.31 16.96
CA ASN A 64 12.66 23.78 16.64
C ASN A 64 12.62 24.72 15.41
N ALA A 65 13.65 25.55 15.23
CA ALA A 65 13.70 26.49 14.11
C ALA A 65 13.96 25.76 12.79
N PHE A 66 14.83 24.73 12.80
CA PHE A 66 15.04 23.86 11.66
C PHE A 66 13.81 23.00 11.37
N SER A 67 13.16 22.45 12.41
CA SER A 67 11.93 21.66 12.28
C SER A 67 10.79 22.47 11.66
N ALA A 68 10.65 23.76 12.02
CA ALA A 68 9.69 24.65 11.38
C ALA A 68 9.94 24.80 9.87
N LYS A 69 11.21 24.76 9.43
CA LYS A 69 11.57 24.80 8.00
C LYS A 69 11.24 23.49 7.28
N ILE A 70 11.27 22.35 7.95
CA ILE A 70 10.86 21.05 7.38
C ILE A 70 9.34 21.01 7.20
N LEU A 71 8.59 21.51 8.19
CA LEU A 71 7.12 21.50 8.17
C LEU A 71 6.53 22.50 7.18
N THR A 72 7.20 23.63 6.98
CA THR A 72 6.68 24.70 6.13
C THR A 72 6.91 24.38 4.67
N VAL A 73 5.83 24.13 3.93
CA VAL A 73 5.83 24.21 2.47
C VAL A 73 5.66 25.69 2.12
N THR A 74 6.75 26.37 1.77
CA THR A 74 6.69 27.63 1.01
C THR A 74 6.30 27.35 -0.43
#